data_AF-A0A7C2AZK0-F1
#
_entry.id   AF-A0A7C2AZK0-F1
#
_cell.length_a   1.000
_cell.length_b   1.000
_cell.length_c   1.000
_cell.angle_alpha   90.00
_cell.angle_beta   90.00
_cell.angle_gamma   90.00
#
_symmetry.space_group_name_H-M   'P 1'
#
loop_
_entity.id
_entity.type
_entity.pdbx_description
1 polymer ?
#
loop_
_entity_poly.entity_id
_entity_poly.type
_entity_poly.pdbx_seq_one_letter_code
_entity_poly.pdbx_strand_id
1 'polypeptide(L)'
;MSLSSSIQKCNPPPYKRRYLIFTDLDGTLLDHDTYEYRDALEALNYIKHQRIPLILCSSKTKTEIEHYRKELGLEDPFIAENGAAIFVPKGTLDTRDLTFVEFRDYKVIELGTRYSRIKDIFAAIKAETGLKLSGFSEMS
;
A
#
# COMPACT_ATOMS: atom_id res chain seq x y z
N MET A 1 -24.64 32.18 30.43
CA MET A 1 -23.32 31.54 30.48
C MET A 1 -23.04 30.96 29.10
N SER A 2 -22.29 31.69 28.26
CA SER A 2 -21.91 31.25 26.91
C SER A 2 -20.45 30.81 26.95
N LEU A 3 -20.21 29.51 26.81
CA LEU A 3 -18.87 28.95 26.66
C LEU A 3 -18.47 29.05 25.19
N SER A 4 -17.85 30.16 24.84
CA SER A 4 -17.06 30.32 23.62
C SER A 4 -15.78 29.50 23.79
N SER A 5 -15.73 28.28 23.24
CA SER A 5 -14.50 27.52 23.11
C SER A 5 -13.74 28.01 21.88
N SER A 6 -12.77 28.89 22.10
CA SER A 6 -11.79 29.36 21.12
C SER A 6 -10.95 28.19 20.60
N ILE A 7 -11.38 27.57 19.49
CA ILE A 7 -10.50 26.72 18.69
C ILE A 7 -9.45 27.67 18.11
N GLN A 8 -8.25 27.60 18.68
CA GLN A 8 -7.09 28.34 18.20
C GLN A 8 -6.78 27.86 16.77
N LYS A 9 -7.16 28.68 15.77
CA LYS A 9 -6.79 28.46 14.38
C LYS A 9 -5.26 28.56 14.29
N CYS A 10 -4.58 27.42 14.26
CA CYS A 10 -3.15 27.37 13.98
C CYS A 10 -2.90 28.03 12.62
N ASN A 11 -2.06 29.07 12.60
CA ASN A 11 -1.64 29.68 11.35
C ASN A 11 -0.93 28.63 10.48
N PRO A 12 -1.33 28.47 9.20
CA PRO A 12 -0.66 27.55 8.32
C PRO A 12 0.80 28.00 8.12
N PRO A 13 1.76 27.07 8.12
CA PRO A 13 3.17 27.40 7.93
C PRO A 13 3.43 28.02 6.54
N PRO A 14 4.51 28.80 6.39
CA PRO A 14 4.79 29.62 5.20
C PRO A 14 5.14 28.83 3.93
N TYR A 15 5.19 27.50 4.00
CA TYR A 15 5.39 26.62 2.84
C TYR A 15 4.15 25.74 2.66
N LYS A 16 3.68 25.62 1.41
CA LYS A 16 2.64 24.67 1.01
C LYS A 16 3.16 23.26 1.29
N ARG A 17 2.89 22.73 2.49
CA ARG A 17 3.30 21.39 2.92
C ARG A 17 2.78 20.39 1.88
N ARG A 18 3.71 19.69 1.23
CA ARG A 18 3.37 18.55 0.36
C ARG A 18 3.27 17.34 1.26
N TYR A 19 2.04 16.99 1.63
CA TYR A 19 1.79 15.77 2.38
C TYR A 19 1.78 14.58 1.43
N LEU A 20 2.22 13.44 1.95
CA LEU A 20 2.12 12.12 1.34
C LEU A 20 1.66 11.18 2.45
N ILE A 21 0.63 10.39 2.20
CA ILE A 21 0.08 9.47 3.20
C ILE A 21 0.39 8.05 2.77
N PHE A 22 0.95 7.27 3.69
CA PHE A 22 1.10 5.83 3.54
C PHE A 22 0.11 5.15 4.47
N THR A 23 -0.59 4.14 3.98
CA THR A 23 -1.53 3.36 4.79
C THR A 23 -1.43 1.89 4.44
N ASP A 24 -1.51 1.05 5.47
CA ASP A 24 -1.86 -0.35 5.27
C ASP A 24 -3.35 -0.48 4.92
N LEU A 25 -3.74 -1.65 4.42
CA LEU A 25 -5.12 -2.00 4.11
C LEU A 25 -5.78 -2.70 5.30
N ASP A 26 -5.32 -3.89 5.67
CA ASP A 26 -5.98 -4.73 6.67
C ASP A 26 -5.92 -4.10 8.06
N GLY A 27 -7.09 -3.93 8.69
CA GLY A 27 -7.19 -3.38 10.04
C GLY A 27 -6.69 -1.94 10.17
N THR A 28 -6.50 -1.23 9.05
CA THR A 28 -6.06 0.17 9.03
C THR A 28 -6.99 1.02 8.19
N LEU A 29 -7.00 0.82 6.86
CA LEU A 29 -7.93 1.51 5.97
C LEU A 29 -9.26 0.77 5.84
N LEU A 30 -9.18 -0.55 5.85
CA LEU A 30 -10.31 -1.45 5.86
C LEU A 30 -10.56 -1.90 7.30
N ASP A 31 -11.82 -1.87 7.70
CA ASP A 31 -12.24 -2.50 8.94
C ASP A 31 -11.84 -3.98 8.93
N HIS A 32 -11.28 -4.44 10.05
CA HIS A 32 -10.67 -5.76 10.15
C HIS A 32 -11.70 -6.89 9.97
N ASP A 33 -12.94 -6.68 10.39
CA ASP A 33 -13.95 -7.74 10.46
C ASP A 33 -14.90 -7.71 9.25
N THR A 34 -15.16 -6.52 8.70
CA THR A 34 -16.10 -6.31 7.61
C THR A 34 -15.42 -6.05 6.26
N TYR A 35 -14.12 -5.74 6.26
CA TYR A 35 -13.36 -5.28 5.09
C TYR A 35 -13.97 -4.02 4.43
N GLU A 36 -14.85 -3.30 5.13
CA GLU A 36 -15.47 -2.07 4.65
C GLU A 36 -14.56 -0.86 4.97
N TYR A 37 -14.62 0.18 4.13
CA TYR A 37 -13.87 1.43 4.32
C TYR A 37 -14.80 2.63 4.65
N ARG A 38 -16.03 2.35 5.11
CA ARG A 38 -17.05 3.38 5.33
C ARG A 38 -16.59 4.46 6.31
N ASP A 39 -15.92 4.04 7.38
CA ASP A 39 -15.42 4.96 8.42
C ASP A 39 -14.29 5.85 7.89
N ALA A 40 -13.55 5.39 6.87
CA ALA A 40 -12.48 6.14 6.24
C ALA A 40 -12.98 7.11 5.15
N LEU A 41 -14.25 7.05 4.73
CA LEU A 41 -14.77 7.82 3.60
C LEU A 41 -14.58 9.33 3.76
N GLU A 42 -14.82 9.89 4.95
CA GLU A 42 -14.64 11.33 5.19
C GLU A 42 -13.18 11.74 4.97
N ALA A 43 -12.24 10.98 5.54
CA ALA A 43 -10.81 11.22 5.38
C ALA A 43 -10.36 11.04 3.93
N LEU A 44 -10.80 9.96 3.26
CA LEU A 44 -10.52 9.69 1.85
C LEU A 44 -11.00 10.82 0.93
N ASN A 45 -12.21 11.34 1.18
CA ASN A 45 -12.75 12.47 0.43
C ASN A 45 -11.95 13.76 0.69
N TYR A 46 -11.55 14.01 1.94
CA TYR A 46 -10.73 15.16 2.28
C TYR A 46 -9.38 15.13 1.56
N ILE A 47 -8.64 14.02 1.63
CA ILE A 47 -7.32 13.92 1.01
C ILE A 47 -7.42 13.98 -0.52
N LYS A 48 -8.46 13.40 -1.12
CA LYS A 48 -8.73 13.49 -2.56
C LYS A 48 -9.00 14.92 -2.99
N HIS A 49 -9.82 15.67 -2.25
CA HIS A 49 -10.08 17.09 -2.52
C HIS A 49 -8.80 17.94 -2.40
N GLN A 50 -7.96 17.65 -1.41
CA GLN A 50 -6.67 18.32 -1.23
C GLN A 50 -5.58 17.85 -2.20
N ARG A 51 -5.85 16.84 -3.04
CA ARG A 51 -4.88 16.18 -3.92
C ARG A 51 -3.64 15.70 -3.17
N ILE A 52 -3.85 15.17 -1.97
CA ILE A 52 -2.80 14.53 -1.17
C ILE A 52 -2.70 13.08 -1.65
N PRO A 53 -1.54 12.63 -2.15
CA PRO A 53 -1.41 11.26 -2.64
C PRO A 53 -1.54 10.24 -1.50
N LEU A 54 -2.22 9.13 -1.78
CA LEU A 54 -2.42 8.03 -0.85
C LEU A 54 -1.72 6.78 -1.39
N ILE A 55 -0.62 6.40 -0.74
CA ILE A 55 0.19 5.24 -1.08
C ILE A 55 -0.24 4.06 -0.22
N LEU A 56 -0.85 3.06 -0.85
CA LEU A 56 -1.15 1.79 -0.18
C LEU A 56 0.16 1.03 0.04
N CYS A 57 0.37 0.50 1.24
CA CYS A 57 1.54 -0.29 1.62
C CYS A 57 1.12 -1.48 2.48
N SER A 58 1.06 -2.68 1.90
CA SER A 58 0.44 -3.84 2.55
C SER A 58 1.21 -5.14 2.31
N SER A 59 0.90 -6.16 3.12
CA SER A 59 1.36 -7.54 2.94
C SER A 59 0.70 -8.23 1.73
N LYS A 60 -0.42 -7.68 1.27
CA LYS A 60 -1.19 -8.17 0.13
C LYS A 60 -0.39 -8.20 -1.16
N THR A 61 -0.79 -9.11 -2.04
CA THR A 61 -0.24 -9.22 -3.40
C THR A 61 -0.63 -8.00 -4.25
N LYS A 62 0.11 -7.78 -5.34
CA LYS A 62 -0.22 -6.76 -6.35
C LYS A 62 -1.68 -6.82 -6.79
N THR A 63 -2.18 -8.02 -7.07
CA THR A 63 -3.53 -8.23 -7.61
C THR A 63 -4.61 -7.84 -6.61
N GLU A 64 -4.42 -8.16 -5.33
CA GLU A 64 -5.36 -7.76 -4.29
C GLU A 64 -5.34 -6.25 -4.06
N ILE A 65 -4.15 -5.63 -4.05
CA ILE A 65 -4.05 -4.17 -3.91
C ILE A 65 -4.71 -3.46 -5.12
N GLU A 66 -4.51 -3.96 -6.34
CA GLU A 66 -5.18 -3.44 -7.54
C GLU A 66 -6.71 -3.47 -7.45
N HIS A 67 -7.27 -4.51 -6.83
CA HIS A 67 -8.71 -4.61 -6.58
C HIS A 67 -9.21 -3.42 -5.73
N TYR A 68 -8.59 -3.19 -4.56
CA TYR A 68 -8.96 -2.09 -3.68
C TYR A 68 -8.68 -0.72 -4.29
N ARG A 69 -7.58 -0.56 -5.03
CA ARG A 69 -7.29 0.69 -5.75
C ARG A 69 -8.38 1.03 -6.73
N LYS A 70 -8.87 0.05 -7.49
CA LYS A 70 -9.96 0.24 -8.45
C LYS A 70 -11.25 0.62 -7.73
N GLU A 71 -11.56 -0.04 -6.62
CA GLU A 71 -12.75 0.24 -5.81
C GLU A 71 -12.72 1.66 -5.20
N LEU A 72 -11.57 2.08 -4.68
CA LEU A 72 -11.36 3.38 -4.03
C LEU A 72 -11.06 4.52 -5.03
N GLY A 73 -10.86 4.20 -6.31
CA GLY A 73 -10.47 5.15 -7.34
C GLY A 73 -9.10 5.79 -7.09
N LEU A 74 -8.12 4.98 -6.70
CA LEU A 74 -6.74 5.39 -6.39
C LEU A 74 -5.80 5.12 -7.57
N GLU A 75 -5.03 6.15 -7.94
CA GLU A 75 -4.11 6.11 -9.10
C GLU A 75 -2.64 6.30 -8.69
N ASP A 76 -2.34 6.64 -7.44
CA ASP A 76 -0.98 6.90 -6.94
C ASP A 76 -0.09 5.65 -6.97
N PRO A 77 1.23 5.69 -6.74
CA PRO A 77 2.02 4.46 -6.54
C PRO A 77 1.53 3.59 -5.38
N PHE A 78 1.93 2.32 -5.31
CA PHE A 78 1.68 1.45 -4.16
C PHE A 78 2.83 0.47 -3.88
N ILE A 79 2.80 -0.11 -2.70
CA ILE A 79 3.82 -1.01 -2.16
C ILE A 79 3.12 -2.33 -1.78
N ALA A 80 3.60 -3.43 -2.36
CA ALA A 80 3.02 -4.75 -2.15
C ALA A 80 3.97 -5.67 -1.38
N GLU A 81 3.43 -6.79 -0.89
CA GLU A 81 4.19 -7.90 -0.30
C GLU A 81 5.20 -7.42 0.76
N ASN A 82 4.73 -6.57 1.70
CA ASN A 82 5.53 -6.01 2.80
C ASN A 82 6.77 -5.21 2.33
N GLY A 83 6.67 -4.53 1.20
CA GLY A 83 7.78 -3.75 0.66
C GLY A 83 8.69 -4.52 -0.28
N ALA A 84 8.36 -5.76 -0.64
CA ALA A 84 9.14 -6.52 -1.62
C ALA A 84 9.12 -5.86 -3.01
N ALA A 85 8.07 -5.12 -3.35
CA ALA A 85 7.98 -4.39 -4.61
C ALA A 85 7.21 -3.08 -4.49
N ILE A 86 7.71 -2.05 -5.18
CA ILE A 86 7.02 -0.76 -5.36
C ILE A 86 6.53 -0.67 -6.80
N PHE A 87 5.23 -0.42 -6.98
CA PHE A 87 4.58 -0.29 -8.27
C PHE A 87 4.29 1.18 -8.57
N VAL A 88 5.00 1.74 -9.56
CA VAL A 88 4.82 3.12 -10.02
C VAL A 88 4.09 3.09 -11.36
N PRO A 89 2.85 3.61 -11.48
CA PRO A 89 2.16 3.65 -12.76
C PRO A 89 2.94 4.47 -13.78
N LYS A 90 3.00 4.00 -15.02
CA LYS A 90 3.78 4.64 -16.09
C LYS A 90 3.33 6.09 -16.29
N GLY A 91 4.30 7.00 -16.37
CA GLY A 91 4.06 8.43 -16.59
C GLY A 91 3.67 9.25 -15.35
N THR A 92 3.55 8.63 -14.17
CA THR A 92 3.12 9.34 -12.93
C THR A 92 4.26 9.95 -12.12
N LEU A 93 5.47 9.37 -12.19
CA LEU A 93 6.64 9.83 -11.47
C LEU A 93 7.88 9.81 -12.36
N ASP A 94 8.77 10.77 -12.11
CA ASP A 94 10.11 10.73 -12.65
C ASP A 94 10.94 9.67 -11.90
N THR A 95 11.41 8.68 -12.65
CA THR A 95 12.16 7.54 -12.12
C THR A 95 13.53 7.40 -12.79
N ARG A 96 14.08 8.50 -13.32
CA ARG A 96 15.34 8.49 -14.08
C ARG A 96 16.52 7.89 -13.32
N ASP A 97 16.55 8.07 -12.01
CA ASP A 97 17.65 7.60 -11.13
C ASP A 97 17.33 6.29 -10.41
N LEU A 98 16.28 5.58 -10.81
CA LEU A 98 15.84 4.34 -10.17
C LEU A 98 16.02 3.14 -11.10
N THR A 99 16.50 2.03 -10.56
CA THR A 99 16.46 0.73 -11.25
C THR A 99 15.07 0.15 -11.09
N PHE A 100 14.42 -0.17 -12.22
CA PHE A 100 13.11 -0.81 -12.25
C PHE A 100 13.02 -1.79 -13.40
N VAL A 101 12.06 -2.70 -13.31
CA VAL A 101 11.60 -3.52 -14.43
C VAL A 101 10.28 -3.00 -14.95
N GLU A 102 10.05 -3.05 -16.25
CA GLU A 102 8.74 -2.75 -16.80
C GLU A 102 7.83 -3.98 -16.69
N PHE A 103 6.65 -3.78 -16.11
CA PHE A 103 5.64 -4.82 -16.00
C PHE A 103 4.25 -4.24 -16.22
N ARG A 104 3.63 -4.60 -17.35
CA ARG A 104 2.31 -4.08 -17.76
C ARG A 104 2.31 -2.53 -17.73
N ASP A 105 1.44 -1.94 -16.93
CA ASP A 105 1.24 -0.50 -16.79
C ASP A 105 2.15 0.14 -15.73
N TYR A 106 3.10 -0.61 -15.16
CA TYR A 106 3.96 -0.15 -14.09
C TYR A 106 5.45 -0.18 -14.44
N LYS A 107 6.19 0.71 -13.80
CA LYS A 107 7.60 0.56 -13.48
C LYS A 107 7.70 -0.03 -12.08
N VAL A 108 8.30 -1.21 -11.95
CA VAL A 108 8.36 -1.97 -10.70
C VAL A 108 9.77 -1.93 -10.14
N ILE A 109 9.90 -1.40 -8.92
CA ILE A 109 11.15 -1.42 -8.18
C ILE A 109 11.11 -2.66 -7.29
N GLU A 110 11.85 -3.70 -7.68
CA GLU A 110 11.96 -4.95 -6.94
C GLU A 110 13.02 -4.79 -5.83
N LEU A 111 12.60 -4.89 -4.57
CA LEU A 111 13.47 -4.80 -3.38
C LEU A 111 13.62 -6.16 -2.69
N GLY A 112 12.61 -7.02 -2.82
CA GLY A 112 12.54 -8.32 -2.17
C GLY A 112 13.15 -9.46 -2.99
N THR A 113 13.11 -10.65 -2.40
CA THR A 113 13.50 -11.89 -3.08
C THR A 113 12.35 -12.41 -3.93
N ARG A 114 12.64 -12.89 -5.14
CA ARG A 114 11.62 -13.49 -6.02
C ARG A 114 10.91 -14.65 -5.33
N TYR A 115 9.58 -14.72 -5.52
CA TYR A 115 8.74 -15.76 -4.95
C TYR A 115 9.22 -17.19 -5.24
N SER A 116 9.74 -17.45 -6.45
CA SER A 116 10.31 -18.75 -6.81
C SER A 116 11.45 -19.17 -5.89
N ARG A 117 12.35 -18.25 -5.55
CA ARG A 117 13.47 -18.52 -4.65
C ARG A 117 13.00 -18.76 -3.21
N ILE A 118 11.98 -18.03 -2.76
CA ILE A 118 11.35 -18.25 -1.46
C ILE A 118 10.77 -19.67 -1.39
N LYS A 119 10.06 -20.10 -2.43
CA LYS A 119 9.53 -21.47 -2.54
C LYS A 119 10.62 -22.53 -2.50
N ASP A 120 11.71 -22.35 -3.25
CA ASP A 120 12.80 -23.31 -3.28
C ASP A 120 13.43 -23.49 -1.89
N ILE A 121 13.65 -22.37 -1.19
CA ILE A 121 14.18 -22.38 0.19
C ILE A 121 13.17 -23.02 1.15
N PHE A 122 11.88 -22.71 1.03
CA PHE A 122 10.84 -23.29 1.87
C PHE A 122 10.76 -24.81 1.71
N ALA A 123 10.83 -25.31 0.47
CA ALA A 123 10.86 -26.74 0.18
C ALA A 123 12.10 -27.42 0.79
N ALA A 124 13.28 -26.77 0.70
CA ALA A 124 14.50 -27.27 1.31
C ALA A 124 14.39 -27.38 2.84
N ILE A 125 13.85 -26.34 3.51
CA ILE A 125 13.62 -26.35 4.97
C ILE A 125 12.67 -27.46 5.37
N LYS A 126 11.58 -27.67 4.62
CA LYS A 126 10.61 -28.73 4.88
C LYS A 126 11.25 -30.12 4.78
N ALA A 127 12.10 -30.34 3.76
CA ALA A 127 12.83 -31.58 3.58
C ALA A 127 13.87 -31.83 4.68
N GLU A 128 14.59 -30.80 5.12
CA GLU A 128 15.64 -30.90 6.14
C GLU A 128 15.08 -31.09 7.56
N THR A 129 14.03 -30.36 7.90
CA THR A 129 13.48 -30.36 9.27
C THR A 129 12.44 -31.45 9.52
N GLY A 130 11.81 -31.97 8.46
CA GLY A 130 10.68 -32.89 8.56
C GLY A 130 9.41 -32.25 9.17
N LEU A 131 9.37 -30.93 9.34
CA LEU A 131 8.22 -30.22 9.90
C LEU A 131 7.02 -30.27 8.93
N LYS A 132 5.82 -30.38 9.50
CA LYS A 132 4.57 -30.25 8.74
C LYS A 132 4.27 -28.77 8.45
N LEU A 133 4.98 -28.22 7.48
CA LEU A 133 4.77 -26.86 6.98
C LEU A 133 3.99 -26.92 5.66
N SER A 134 3.01 -26.03 5.49
CA SER A 134 2.25 -25.88 4.25
C SER A 134 2.21 -24.40 3.86
N GLY A 135 2.70 -24.10 2.66
CA GLY A 135 2.56 -22.75 2.08
C GLY A 135 1.23 -22.61 1.35
N PHE A 136 0.75 -21.37 1.18
CA PHE A 136 -0.50 -21.10 0.45
C PHE A 136 -0.53 -21.69 -0.97
N SER A 137 0.62 -21.78 -1.65
CA SER A 137 0.70 -22.44 -2.97
C SER A 137 0.45 -23.95 -2.96
N GLU A 138 0.44 -24.58 -1.79
CA GLU A 138 0.21 -26.02 -1.61
C GLU A 138 -1.21 -26.32 -1.12
N MET A 139 -2.06 -25.30 -0.94
CA MET A 139 -3.40 -25.44 -0.36
C MET A 139 -4.53 -25.45 -1.42
N SER A 140 -4.21 -25.84 -2.66
CA SER A 140 -5.17 -25.96 -3.77
C SER A 140 -6.03 -27.22 -3.68
#